data_AF-A0A7V5J0L8-F1
#
_entry.id   AF-A0A7V5J0L8-F1
#
_cell.length_a   1.000
_cell.length_b   1.000
_cell.length_c   1.000
_cell.angle_alpha   90.00
_cell.angle_beta   90.00
_cell.angle_gamma   90.00
#
_symmetry.space_group_name_H-M   'P 1'
#
loop_
_entity.id
_entity.type
_entity.pdbx_description
1 polymer ?
#
loop_
_entity_poly.entity_id
_entity_poly.type
_entity_poly.pdbx_seq_one_letter_code
_entity_poly.pdbx_strand_id
1 'polypeptide(L)'
;MNFHKALIVSLCLGSLADANLPQRFPSHNYVLTNFNVDQNYIHNSEFQRFVQQNEQKYRRIFSASMQRANLIVPTIKDQLIERGLSPMFFYISLVESSLKPWAVSRSKATGLWQFKRGAGTDQKLTMNQVVDERYDPIRSTQAAM
;
A
#
# COMPACT_ATOMS: atom_id res chain seq x y z
N MET A 1 -25.73 5.28 46.37
CA MET A 1 -26.86 4.85 45.51
C MET A 1 -27.50 6.11 44.93
N ASN A 2 -27.86 6.07 43.64
CA ASN A 2 -28.64 7.07 42.87
C ASN A 2 -27.91 7.82 41.72
N PHE A 3 -27.47 7.04 40.73
CA PHE A 3 -28.01 7.00 39.36
C PHE A 3 -28.02 8.22 38.41
N HIS A 4 -27.33 9.34 38.64
CA HIS A 4 -27.37 10.48 37.70
C HIS A 4 -26.03 10.91 37.06
N LYS A 5 -24.99 10.07 37.09
CA LYS A 5 -23.69 10.37 36.44
C LYS A 5 -23.31 9.45 35.26
N ALA A 6 -24.22 8.61 34.78
CA ALA A 6 -23.93 7.61 33.74
C ALA A 6 -24.50 7.92 32.34
N LEU A 7 -25.00 9.14 32.07
CA LEU A 7 -25.74 9.42 30.83
C LEU A 7 -25.10 10.43 29.84
N ILE A 8 -23.91 10.98 30.11
CA ILE A 8 -23.32 12.03 29.23
C ILE A 8 -21.96 11.62 28.62
N VAL A 9 -21.55 10.35 28.73
CA VAL A 9 -20.32 9.86 28.03
C VAL A 9 -20.64 8.83 26.93
N SER A 10 -21.92 8.55 26.68
CA SER A 10 -22.33 7.58 25.64
C SER A 10 -22.78 8.20 24.30
N LEU A 11 -22.79 9.54 24.17
CA LEU A 11 -23.14 10.22 22.91
C LEU A 11 -21.91 10.97 22.39
N CYS A 12 -21.10 10.27 21.58
CA CYS A 12 -20.19 10.80 20.54
C CYS A 12 -19.21 9.73 20.02
N LEU A 13 -19.28 8.48 20.50
CA LEU A 13 -18.51 7.35 19.96
C LEU A 13 -19.28 6.49 18.95
N GLY A 14 -20.52 6.85 18.64
CA GLY A 14 -21.27 6.29 17.51
C GLY A 14 -21.25 7.26 16.34
N SER A 15 -20.67 6.84 15.19
CA SER A 15 -21.02 7.24 13.81
C SER A 15 -19.86 7.44 12.83
N LEU A 16 -18.58 7.26 13.21
CA LEU A 16 -17.52 7.12 12.18
C LEU A 16 -17.36 5.68 11.68
N ALA A 17 -17.84 4.69 12.44
CA ALA A 17 -17.84 3.29 12.05
C ALA A 17 -18.96 2.95 11.04
N ASP A 18 -20.02 3.77 10.98
CA ASP A 18 -21.22 3.53 10.14
C ASP A 18 -21.16 4.22 8.77
N ALA A 19 -20.14 5.03 8.49
CA ALA A 19 -20.00 5.62 7.17
C ALA A 19 -19.60 4.52 6.15
N ASN A 20 -20.46 4.31 5.15
CA ASN A 20 -20.21 3.40 4.04
C ASN A 20 -18.87 3.76 3.36
N LEU A 21 -18.08 2.76 2.94
CA LEU A 21 -16.74 2.98 2.37
C LEU A 21 -16.67 4.06 1.27
N PRO A 22 -17.63 4.18 0.33
CA PRO A 22 -17.63 5.23 -0.68
C PRO A 22 -17.60 6.65 -0.11
N GLN A 23 -18.29 6.88 1.02
CA GLN A 23 -18.32 8.20 1.68
C GLN A 23 -16.98 8.51 2.36
N ARG A 24 -16.34 7.49 2.95
CA ARG A 24 -15.06 7.63 3.66
C ARG A 24 -13.88 7.75 2.70
N PHE A 25 -13.99 7.14 1.53
CA PHE A 25 -12.96 7.10 0.50
C PHE A 25 -13.55 7.57 -0.84
N PRO A 26 -13.81 8.89 -1.01
CA PRO A 26 -14.49 9.41 -2.20
C PRO A 26 -13.73 9.13 -3.50
N SER A 27 -12.41 8.99 -3.44
CA SER A 27 -11.56 8.68 -4.60
C SER A 27 -11.52 7.19 -4.97
N HIS A 28 -12.27 6.31 -4.31
CA HIS A 28 -12.21 4.85 -4.56
C HIS A 28 -12.43 4.48 -6.02
N ASN A 29 -13.36 5.14 -6.72
CA ASN A 29 -13.64 4.88 -8.13
C ASN A 29 -12.40 5.07 -9.00
N TYR A 30 -11.64 6.14 -8.76
CA TYR A 30 -10.39 6.38 -9.46
C TYR A 30 -9.38 5.25 -9.20
N VAL A 31 -9.24 4.83 -7.93
CA VAL A 31 -8.32 3.76 -7.55
C VAL A 31 -8.73 2.44 -8.22
N LEU A 32 -9.97 1.99 -8.04
CA LEU A 32 -10.45 0.71 -8.56
C LEU A 32 -10.34 0.64 -10.09
N THR A 33 -10.68 1.73 -10.78
CA THR A 33 -10.54 1.83 -12.25
C THR A 33 -9.09 1.68 -12.70
N ASN A 34 -8.13 2.31 -12.00
CA ASN A 34 -6.70 2.21 -12.34
C ASN A 34 -6.12 0.80 -12.13
N PHE A 35 -6.77 -0.04 -11.33
CA PHE A 35 -6.39 -1.43 -11.10
C PHE A 35 -7.28 -2.44 -11.86
N ASN A 36 -8.15 -1.96 -12.77
CA ASN A 36 -9.13 -2.79 -13.47
C ASN A 36 -10.02 -3.63 -12.52
N VAL A 37 -10.37 -3.06 -11.36
CA VAL A 37 -11.27 -3.68 -10.38
C VAL A 37 -12.68 -3.10 -10.56
N ASP A 38 -13.69 -3.98 -10.54
CA ASP A 38 -15.10 -3.58 -10.59
C ASP A 38 -15.43 -2.60 -9.46
N GLN A 39 -16.14 -1.51 -9.78
CA GLN A 39 -16.49 -0.48 -8.79
C GLN A 39 -17.39 -1.03 -7.67
N ASN A 40 -18.22 -2.03 -7.96
CA ASN A 40 -19.05 -2.71 -6.98
C ASN A 40 -18.24 -3.49 -5.94
N TYR A 41 -16.94 -3.73 -6.18
CA TYR A 41 -16.07 -4.37 -5.20
C TYR A 41 -16.00 -3.61 -3.87
N ILE A 42 -16.26 -2.29 -3.87
CA ILE A 42 -16.35 -1.51 -2.62
C ILE A 42 -17.50 -1.97 -1.70
N HIS A 43 -18.52 -2.62 -2.26
CA HIS A 43 -19.65 -3.17 -1.53
C HIS A 43 -19.44 -4.62 -1.08
N ASN A 44 -18.31 -5.24 -1.45
CA ASN A 44 -17.99 -6.59 -1.03
C ASN A 44 -17.79 -6.66 0.51
N SER A 45 -18.50 -7.56 1.17
CA SER A 45 -18.51 -7.67 2.63
C SER A 45 -17.19 -8.16 3.23
N GLU A 46 -16.42 -8.95 2.50
CA GLU A 46 -15.06 -9.36 2.90
C GLU A 46 -14.10 -8.18 2.80
N PHE A 47 -14.16 -7.42 1.71
CA PHE A 47 -13.36 -6.20 1.54
C PHE A 47 -13.67 -5.15 2.60
N GLN A 48 -14.95 -4.92 2.91
CA GLN A 48 -15.36 -4.01 3.98
C GLN A 48 -14.81 -4.42 5.35
N ARG A 49 -14.92 -5.71 5.68
CA ARG A 49 -14.33 -6.25 6.92
C ARG A 49 -12.82 -6.11 6.94
N PHE A 50 -12.14 -6.37 5.81
CA PHE A 50 -10.71 -6.19 5.68
C PHE A 50 -10.29 -4.74 5.96
N VAL A 51 -10.99 -3.76 5.37
CA VAL A 51 -10.72 -2.33 5.60
C VAL A 51 -10.91 -1.99 7.08
N GLN A 52 -12.04 -2.37 7.68
CA GLN A 52 -12.31 -2.11 9.10
C GLN A 52 -11.24 -2.68 10.02
N GLN A 53 -10.77 -3.90 9.76
CA GLN A 53 -9.77 -4.57 10.60
C GLN A 53 -8.35 -4.01 10.43
N ASN A 54 -8.02 -3.52 9.24
CA ASN A 54 -6.63 -3.19 8.91
C ASN A 54 -6.34 -1.69 8.73
N GLU A 55 -7.35 -0.82 8.72
CA GLU A 55 -7.16 0.60 8.41
C GLU A 55 -6.11 1.26 9.30
N GLN A 56 -6.16 1.05 10.62
CA GLN A 56 -5.20 1.67 11.54
C GLN A 56 -3.76 1.22 11.26
N LYS A 57 -3.58 -0.06 10.90
CA LYS A 57 -2.29 -0.60 10.50
C LYS A 57 -1.79 0.08 9.23
N TYR A 58 -2.63 0.18 8.19
CA TYR A 58 -2.23 0.81 6.92
C TYR A 58 -2.02 2.32 7.05
N ARG A 59 -2.77 3.02 7.91
CA ARG A 59 -2.50 4.43 8.24
C ARG A 59 -1.11 4.62 8.84
N ARG A 60 -0.71 3.76 9.79
CA ARG A 60 0.65 3.82 10.37
C ARG A 60 1.73 3.53 9.33
N ILE A 61 1.52 2.55 8.47
CA ILE A 61 2.44 2.22 7.35
C ILE A 61 2.59 3.44 6.43
N PHE A 62 1.48 4.03 6.00
CA PHE A 62 1.47 5.20 5.14
C PHE A 62 2.22 6.37 5.78
N SER A 63 1.87 6.75 7.01
CA SER A 63 2.55 7.84 7.73
C SER A 63 4.05 7.59 7.88
N ALA A 64 4.47 6.36 8.23
CA ALA A 64 5.87 6.00 8.37
C ALA A 64 6.65 5.94 7.03
N SER A 65 5.93 5.94 5.90
CA SER A 65 6.51 5.92 4.55
C SER A 65 6.70 7.30 3.95
N MET A 66 6.01 8.34 4.46
CA MET A 66 5.95 9.66 3.83
C MET A 66 7.31 10.30 3.55
N GLN A 67 8.26 10.19 4.49
CA GLN A 67 9.61 10.74 4.30
C GLN A 67 10.33 10.08 3.11
N ARG A 68 10.18 8.75 2.95
CA ARG A 68 10.77 8.01 1.83
C ARG A 68 9.99 8.23 0.54
N ALA A 69 8.67 8.42 0.64
CA ALA A 69 7.82 8.68 -0.50
C ALA A 69 8.27 9.92 -1.27
N ASN A 70 8.64 11.00 -0.56
CA ASN A 70 9.13 12.23 -1.19
C ASN A 70 10.39 12.04 -2.04
N LEU A 71 11.22 11.03 -1.73
CA LEU A 71 12.47 10.76 -2.44
C LEU A 71 12.29 9.74 -3.58
N ILE A 72 11.42 8.75 -3.39
CA ILE A 72 11.35 7.56 -4.24
C ILE A 72 10.17 7.64 -5.22
N VAL A 73 9.02 8.14 -4.78
CA VAL A 73 7.76 8.07 -5.54
C VAL A 73 7.79 8.90 -6.83
N PRO A 74 8.39 10.10 -6.90
CA PRO A 74 8.50 10.84 -8.17
C PRO A 74 9.13 9.99 -9.27
N THR A 75 10.32 9.43 -9.02
CA THR A 75 11.05 8.60 -9.98
C THR A 75 10.26 7.34 -10.38
N ILE A 76 9.61 6.66 -9.44
CA ILE A 76 8.78 5.48 -9.75
C ILE A 76 7.59 5.87 -10.64
N LYS A 77 6.91 6.98 -10.32
CA LYS A 77 5.75 7.44 -11.10
C LYS A 77 6.15 7.82 -12.52
N ASP A 78 7.27 8.52 -12.69
CA ASP A 78 7.77 8.89 -14.02
C ASP A 78 8.03 7.62 -14.86
N GLN A 79 8.71 6.62 -14.29
CA GLN A 79 8.96 5.35 -14.98
C GLN A 79 7.69 4.54 -15.31
N LEU A 80 6.66 4.62 -14.46
CA LEU A 80 5.35 3.99 -14.72
C LEU A 80 4.66 4.69 -15.90
N ILE A 81 4.62 6.01 -15.88
CA ILE A 81 3.99 6.83 -16.92
C ILE A 81 4.71 6.63 -18.27
N GLU A 82 6.04 6.61 -18.28
CA GLU A 82 6.84 6.35 -19.49
C GLU A 82 6.52 5.00 -20.16
N ARG A 83 6.08 4.00 -19.37
CA ARG A 83 5.66 2.69 -19.86
C ARG A 83 4.16 2.57 -20.13
N GLY A 84 3.41 3.67 -20.00
CA GLY A 84 1.95 3.66 -20.14
C GLY A 84 1.22 2.94 -19.00
N LEU A 85 1.89 2.71 -17.87
CA LEU A 85 1.32 2.09 -16.68
C LEU A 85 0.72 3.16 -15.76
N SER A 86 -0.28 2.78 -14.97
CA SER A 86 -0.85 3.69 -13.98
C SER A 86 0.21 4.06 -12.94
N PRO A 87 0.39 5.36 -12.62
CA PRO A 87 1.28 5.76 -11.54
C PRO A 87 0.83 5.19 -10.20
N MET A 88 -0.41 4.71 -10.07
CA MET A 88 -0.95 4.07 -8.86
C MET A 88 -0.25 2.77 -8.49
N PHE A 89 0.45 2.10 -9.41
CA PHE A 89 1.14 0.85 -9.09
C PHE A 89 2.25 1.00 -8.06
N PHE A 90 2.73 2.22 -7.78
CA PHE A 90 3.63 2.45 -6.65
C PHE A 90 3.02 2.01 -5.30
N TYR A 91 1.69 2.01 -5.16
CA TYR A 91 1.03 1.56 -3.93
C TYR A 91 1.31 0.08 -3.60
N ILE A 92 1.64 -0.75 -4.61
CA ILE A 92 2.10 -2.12 -4.38
C ILE A 92 3.40 -2.09 -3.58
N SER A 93 4.39 -1.32 -4.02
CA SER A 93 5.67 -1.17 -3.29
C SER A 93 5.49 -0.57 -1.89
N LEU A 94 4.48 0.29 -1.68
CA LEU A 94 4.12 0.79 -0.36
C LEU A 94 3.62 -0.34 0.55
N VAL A 95 2.72 -1.19 0.06
CA VAL A 95 2.17 -2.31 0.83
C VAL A 95 3.25 -3.37 1.13
N GLU A 96 4.08 -3.68 0.14
CA GLU A 96 5.11 -4.72 0.23
C GLU A 96 6.27 -4.35 1.18
N SER A 97 6.76 -3.12 1.11
CA SER A 97 8.00 -2.73 1.83
C SER A 97 7.86 -1.47 2.69
N SER A 98 6.70 -0.81 2.69
CA SER A 98 6.57 0.57 3.21
C SER A 98 7.55 1.54 2.53
N LEU A 99 7.81 1.34 1.23
CA LEU A 99 8.79 2.09 0.43
C LEU A 99 10.21 2.02 1.03
N LYS A 100 10.62 0.86 1.54
CA LYS A 100 11.97 0.65 2.08
C LYS A 100 12.81 -0.14 1.07
N PRO A 101 13.80 0.48 0.40
CA PRO A 101 14.65 -0.22 -0.55
C PRO A 101 15.41 -1.40 0.07
N TRP A 102 15.78 -1.30 1.35
CA TRP A 102 16.49 -2.34 2.10
C TRP A 102 15.58 -3.35 2.83
N ALA A 103 14.28 -3.39 2.52
CA ALA A 103 13.38 -4.36 3.16
C ALA A 103 13.76 -5.79 2.78
N VAL A 104 13.81 -6.68 3.78
CA VAL A 104 14.02 -8.12 3.59
C VAL A 104 12.98 -8.88 4.42
N SER A 105 12.19 -9.72 3.76
CA SER A 105 11.21 -10.58 4.43
C SER A 105 11.87 -11.80 5.07
N ARG A 106 11.11 -12.50 5.92
CA ARG A 106 11.52 -13.80 6.49
C ARG A 106 11.82 -14.84 5.41
N SER A 107 11.13 -14.77 4.28
CA SER A 107 11.29 -15.69 3.13
C SER A 107 12.27 -15.16 2.08
N LYS A 108 13.10 -14.16 2.42
CA LYS A 108 14.15 -13.57 1.56
C LYS A 108 13.62 -12.85 0.31
N ALA A 109 12.38 -12.37 0.38
CA ALA A 109 11.90 -11.35 -0.54
C ALA A 109 12.58 -10.01 -0.21
N THR A 110 13.12 -9.32 -1.19
CA THR A 110 14.02 -8.18 -0.98
C THR A 110 13.58 -6.98 -1.81
N GLY A 111 13.79 -5.77 -1.29
CA GLY A 111 13.60 -4.55 -2.07
C GLY A 111 12.25 -3.90 -1.89
N LEU A 112 12.04 -2.82 -2.65
CA LEU A 112 10.77 -2.10 -2.73
C LEU A 112 9.60 -3.00 -3.13
N TRP A 113 9.87 -3.87 -4.11
CA TRP A 113 8.89 -4.77 -4.74
C TRP A 113 8.91 -6.18 -4.19
N GLN A 114 9.72 -6.44 -3.14
CA GLN A 114 9.81 -7.75 -2.48
C GLN A 114 10.08 -8.91 -3.46
N PHE A 115 11.05 -8.74 -4.35
CA PHE A 115 11.49 -9.82 -5.25
C PHE A 115 12.18 -10.93 -4.47
N LYS A 116 11.70 -12.16 -4.66
CA LYS A 116 12.49 -13.36 -4.34
C LYS A 116 13.61 -13.53 -5.37
N ARG A 117 14.68 -14.25 -5.00
CA ARG A 117 15.84 -14.46 -5.86
C ARG A 117 15.46 -15.03 -7.24
N GLY A 118 14.61 -16.07 -7.30
CA GLY A 118 14.17 -16.64 -8.58
C GLY A 118 13.52 -15.61 -9.50
N ALA A 119 12.45 -14.97 -9.01
CA ALA A 119 11.74 -13.92 -9.76
C ALA A 119 12.64 -12.74 -10.15
N GLY A 120 13.57 -12.33 -9.27
CA GLY A 120 14.53 -11.29 -9.60
C GLY A 120 15.45 -11.68 -10.76
N THR A 121 15.94 -12.92 -10.78
CA THR A 121 16.78 -13.43 -11.89
C THR A 121 15.98 -13.50 -13.19
N ASP A 122 14.72 -13.96 -13.13
CA ASP A 122 13.83 -14.03 -14.30
C ASP A 122 13.60 -12.64 -14.91
N GLN A 123 13.51 -11.62 -14.06
CA GLN A 123 13.43 -10.20 -14.45
C GLN A 123 14.80 -9.54 -14.69
N LYS A 124 15.86 -10.34 -14.86
CA LYS A 124 17.22 -9.91 -15.21
C LYS A 124 17.87 -8.98 -14.18
N LEU A 125 17.46 -9.04 -12.91
CA LEU A 125 18.17 -8.37 -11.82
C LEU A 125 19.45 -9.14 -11.48
N THR A 126 20.55 -8.40 -11.34
CA THR A 126 21.84 -8.93 -10.95
C THR A 126 21.90 -9.14 -9.45
N MET A 127 22.21 -10.37 -9.03
CA MET A 127 22.36 -10.73 -7.61
C MET A 127 23.58 -11.64 -7.43
N ASN A 128 24.70 -11.06 -7.04
CA ASN A 128 25.94 -11.77 -6.73
C ASN A 128 26.45 -11.33 -5.34
N GLN A 129 27.70 -11.67 -5.02
CA GLN A 129 28.30 -11.39 -3.72
C GLN A 129 28.56 -9.88 -3.48
N VAL A 130 28.59 -9.07 -4.53
CA VAL A 130 28.94 -7.64 -4.50
C VAL A 130 27.71 -6.76 -4.69
N VAL A 131 26.81 -7.14 -5.62
CA VAL A 131 25.62 -6.37 -5.97
C VAL A 131 24.36 -7.22 -5.86
N ASP A 132 23.30 -6.62 -5.32
CA ASP A 132 21.95 -7.17 -5.32
C ASP A 132 20.98 -6.06 -5.75
N GLU A 133 20.65 -6.04 -7.04
CA GLU A 133 19.84 -5.00 -7.68
C GLU A 133 18.38 -4.97 -7.20
N ARG A 134 17.95 -5.94 -6.38
CA ARG A 134 16.65 -5.87 -5.69
C ARG A 134 16.61 -4.71 -4.70
N TYR A 135 17.75 -4.28 -4.17
CA TYR A 135 17.85 -3.11 -3.30
C TYR A 135 17.81 -1.78 -4.05
N ASP A 136 18.09 -1.79 -5.35
CA ASP A 136 18.13 -0.58 -6.18
C ASP A 136 16.68 -0.17 -6.55
N PRO A 137 16.20 1.01 -6.11
CA PRO A 137 14.85 1.47 -6.41
C PRO A 137 14.53 1.57 -7.90
N ILE A 138 15.50 1.93 -8.74
CA ILE A 138 15.34 2.14 -10.17
C ILE A 138 15.32 0.79 -10.87
N ARG A 139 16.33 -0.05 -10.63
CA ARG A 139 16.43 -1.38 -11.27
C ARG A 139 15.28 -2.28 -10.88
N SER A 140 14.96 -2.36 -9.59
CA SER A 140 13.85 -3.19 -9.11
C SER A 140 12.49 -2.69 -9.61
N THR A 141 12.30 -1.38 -9.77
CA THR A 141 11.08 -0.83 -10.37
C THR A 141 10.97 -1.17 -11.85
N GLN A 142 12.06 -1.04 -12.61
CA GLN A 142 12.08 -1.44 -14.02
C GLN A 142 11.78 -2.93 -14.21
N ALA A 143 12.22 -3.78 -13.29
CA ALA A 143 11.96 -5.21 -13.29
C ALA A 143 10.53 -5.59 -12.86
N ALA A 144 9.80 -4.70 -12.18
CA ALA A 144 8.42 -4.94 -11.73
C ALA A 144 7.37 -4.56 -12.78
N MET A 145 7.79 -3.90 -13.86
CA MET A 145 6.94 -3.32 -14.90
C MET A 145 6.82 -4.22 -16.13
#